data_AF-A0A8B6GID0-F1
#
_entry.id   AF-A0A8B6GID0-F1
#
_cell.length_a   1.000
_cell.length_b   1.000
_cell.length_c   1.000
_cell.angle_alpha   90.00
_cell.angle_beta   90.00
_cell.angle_gamma   90.00
#
_symmetry.space_group_name_H-M   'P 1'
#
loop_
_entity.id
_entity.type
_entity.pdbx_description
1 polymer ?
#
loop_
_entity_poly.entity_id
_entity_poly.type
_entity_poly.pdbx_seq_one_letter_code
_entity_poly.pdbx_strand_id
1 'polypeptide(L)'
;MKRRYRHGDLMLSIKYRKKRERCLAEVVYKKRERVDPVNYNNPYSWNQVDPDDLIETSLEGTPADAPHLLNLHKAQMLEEEVYVDKASPEYLKEHAQWLKKASKDFTKREPITCEICEMTWHTPQLLAIHIETRRHQEKVAALYQKEDY
;
A
#
# COMPACT_ATOMS: atom_id res chain seq x y z
N MET A 1 14.69 10.45 27.89
CA MET A 1 15.92 9.62 27.96
C MET A 1 16.81 9.91 26.74
N LYS A 2 17.91 10.66 26.89
CA LYS A 2 18.85 10.93 25.79
C LYS A 2 19.89 9.80 25.73
N ARG A 3 19.90 9.01 24.66
CA ARG A 3 20.93 7.98 24.43
C ARG A 3 22.29 8.68 24.30
N ARG A 4 23.13 8.62 25.33
CA ARG A 4 24.53 9.05 25.24
C ARG A 4 25.27 8.01 24.41
N TYR A 5 25.48 8.31 23.12
CA TYR A 5 26.36 7.50 22.29
C TYR A 5 27.79 7.54 22.87
N ARG A 6 28.41 6.38 23.04
CA ARG A 6 29.82 6.30 23.44
C ARG A 6 30.65 6.96 22.34
N HIS A 7 31.62 7.78 22.71
CA HIS A 7 32.47 8.54 21.77
C HIS A 7 33.10 7.66 20.67
N GLY A 8 33.35 6.37 20.96
CA GLY A 8 33.81 5.38 19.98
C GLY A 8 32.80 5.07 18.86
N ASP A 9 31.50 5.01 19.15
CA ASP A 9 30.45 4.71 18.16
C ASP A 9 30.24 5.90 17.21
N LEU A 10 30.38 7.13 17.71
CA LEU A 10 30.32 8.32 16.89
C LEU A 10 31.48 8.36 15.88
N MET A 11 32.69 8.02 16.33
CA MET A 11 33.89 7.97 15.47
C MET A 11 33.80 6.87 14.40
N LEU A 12 33.26 5.70 14.74
CA LEU A 12 33.02 4.62 13.77
C LEU A 12 32.02 5.05 12.68
N SER A 13 30.89 5.66 13.07
CA SER A 13 29.89 6.13 12.09
C SER A 13 30.44 7.20 11.12
N ILE A 14 31.31 8.09 11.59
CA ILE A 14 32.00 9.08 10.75
C ILE A 14 32.96 8.42 9.76
N LYS A 15 33.71 7.39 10.20
CA LYS A 15 34.62 6.64 9.32
C LYS A 15 33.84 5.90 8.21
N TYR A 16 32.74 5.25 8.55
CA TYR A 16 31.88 4.58 7.57
C TYR A 16 31.27 5.56 6.55
N ARG A 17 30.82 6.73 7.03
CA ARG A 17 30.29 7.79 6.16
C ARG A 17 31.33 8.27 5.15
N LYS A 18 32.56 8.59 5.60
CA LYS A 18 33.66 9.02 4.71
C LYS A 18 34.04 7.96 3.69
N LYS A 19 34.09 6.67 4.08
CA LYS A 19 34.38 5.57 3.16
C LYS A 19 33.31 5.44 2.07
N ARG A 20 32.03 5.54 2.45
CA ARG A 20 30.89 5.49 1.53
C ARG A 20 30.91 6.67 0.54
N GLU A 21 31.16 7.88 1.02
CA GLU A 21 31.26 9.08 0.17
C GLU A 21 32.39 8.95 -0.86
N ARG A 22 33.53 8.36 -0.49
CA ARG A 22 34.64 8.08 -1.43
C ARG A 22 34.25 7.07 -2.50
N CYS A 23 33.65 5.93 -2.12
CA CYS A 23 33.25 4.90 -3.09
C CYS A 23 32.16 5.42 -4.04
N LEU A 24 31.21 6.24 -3.54
CA LEU A 24 30.21 6.88 -4.37
C LEU A 24 30.85 7.88 -5.35
N ALA A 25 31.80 8.69 -4.89
CA ALA A 25 32.53 9.61 -5.76
C ALA A 25 33.30 8.85 -6.85
N GLU A 26 33.96 7.75 -6.52
CA GLU A 26 34.63 6.89 -7.51
C GLU A 26 33.64 6.35 -8.56
N VAL A 27 32.45 5.89 -8.17
CA VAL A 27 31.46 5.38 -9.13
C VAL A 27 30.88 6.50 -10.01
N VAL A 28 30.57 7.66 -9.41
CA VAL A 28 29.91 8.78 -10.10
C VAL A 28 30.87 9.49 -11.06
N TYR A 29 32.12 9.68 -10.65
CA TYR A 29 33.11 10.41 -11.45
C TYR A 29 33.96 9.51 -12.35
N LYS A 30 33.88 8.18 -12.21
CA LYS A 30 34.55 7.25 -13.14
C LYS A 30 33.87 7.31 -14.51
N LYS A 31 34.55 7.94 -15.45
CA LYS A 31 34.17 7.91 -16.86
C LYS A 31 34.15 6.45 -17.32
N ARG A 32 33.05 6.04 -17.97
CA ARG A 32 32.97 4.72 -18.61
C ARG A 32 33.96 4.71 -19.76
N GLU A 33 34.84 3.72 -19.76
CA GLU A 33 35.72 3.45 -20.90
C GLU A 33 34.86 2.96 -22.07
N ARG A 34 35.25 3.33 -23.28
CA ARG A 34 34.58 2.83 -24.49
C ARG A 34 34.94 1.35 -24.63
N VAL A 35 33.97 0.48 -24.42
CA VAL A 35 34.11 -0.95 -24.68
C VAL A 35 33.58 -1.18 -26.10
N ASP A 36 34.46 -1.60 -27.00
CA ASP A 36 34.04 -2.01 -28.34
C ASP A 36 33.23 -3.32 -28.24
N PRO A 37 32.12 -3.45 -28.98
CA PRO A 37 31.28 -4.64 -28.91
C PRO A 37 32.07 -5.87 -29.36
N VAL A 38 32.17 -6.86 -28.48
CA VAL A 38 32.75 -8.17 -28.83
C VAL A 38 31.68 -8.96 -29.56
N ASN A 39 31.89 -9.20 -30.85
CA ASN A 39 31.03 -10.07 -31.63
C ASN A 39 31.42 -11.53 -31.32
N TYR A 40 30.57 -12.23 -30.57
CA TYR A 40 30.74 -13.64 -30.31
C TYR A 40 30.32 -14.46 -31.54
N ASN A 41 30.88 -15.66 -31.72
CA ASN A 41 30.35 -16.61 -32.69
C ASN A 41 28.94 -17.03 -32.23
N ASN A 42 27.94 -16.84 -33.10
CA ASN A 42 26.51 -17.04 -32.84
C ASN A 42 25.88 -16.09 -31.80
N PRO A 43 25.84 -14.76 -32.06
CA PRO A 43 25.23 -13.81 -31.14
C PRO A 43 23.71 -14.02 -30.97
N TYR A 44 23.08 -14.80 -31.85
CA TYR A 44 21.62 -15.07 -31.86
C TYR A 44 21.24 -16.50 -31.48
N SER A 45 22.19 -17.41 -31.19
CA SER A 45 21.83 -18.79 -30.81
C SER A 45 21.23 -18.89 -29.41
N TRP A 46 21.44 -17.87 -28.57
CA TRP A 46 20.92 -17.82 -27.20
C TRP A 46 19.40 -17.60 -27.10
N ASN A 47 18.73 -17.22 -28.20
CA ASN A 47 17.29 -16.91 -28.22
C ASN A 47 16.45 -17.95 -28.99
N GLN A 48 17.00 -19.12 -29.29
CA GLN A 48 16.24 -20.18 -29.93
C GLN A 48 15.58 -21.03 -28.83
N VAL A 49 14.27 -20.82 -28.64
CA VAL A 49 13.43 -21.73 -27.84
C VAL A 49 13.27 -23.01 -28.66
N ASP A 50 13.43 -24.17 -28.01
CA ASP A 50 13.20 -25.46 -28.66
C ASP A 50 11.76 -25.53 -29.16
N PRO A 51 11.52 -25.92 -30.43
CA PRO A 51 10.15 -26.10 -30.93
C PRO A 51 9.29 -27.01 -30.06
N ASP A 52 9.88 -28.02 -29.41
CA ASP A 52 9.15 -28.94 -28.52
C ASP A 52 8.73 -28.27 -27.19
N ASP A 53 9.38 -27.18 -26.81
CA ASP A 53 9.03 -26.36 -25.63
C ASP A 53 7.95 -25.31 -25.95
N LEU A 54 7.59 -25.13 -27.23
CA LEU A 54 6.50 -24.23 -27.64
C LEU A 54 5.15 -24.91 -27.37
N ILE A 55 4.53 -24.56 -26.25
CA ILE A 55 3.16 -25.01 -25.95
C ILE A 55 2.18 -24.28 -26.87
N GLU A 56 1.71 -24.96 -27.91
CA GLU A 56 0.62 -24.46 -28.75
C GLU A 56 -0.67 -24.35 -27.94
N THR A 57 -1.34 -23.20 -28.00
CA THR A 57 -2.65 -23.03 -27.37
C THR A 57 -3.71 -23.67 -28.25
N SER A 58 -4.37 -24.72 -27.75
CA SER A 58 -5.47 -25.42 -28.44
C SER A 58 -6.73 -24.59 -28.66
N LEU A 59 -6.70 -23.31 -28.29
CA LEU A 59 -7.85 -22.40 -28.33
C LEU A 59 -7.83 -21.46 -29.55
N GLU A 60 -6.80 -21.51 -30.39
CA GLU A 60 -6.65 -20.62 -31.55
C GLU A 60 -7.89 -20.70 -32.48
N GLY A 61 -8.53 -19.57 -32.75
CA GLY A 61 -9.74 -19.48 -33.59
C GLY A 61 -11.07 -19.87 -32.92
N THR A 62 -11.07 -20.19 -31.63
CA THR A 62 -12.33 -20.39 -30.85
C THR A 62 -12.86 -19.05 -30.32
N PRO A 63 -14.14 -18.94 -29.90
CA PRO A 63 -14.62 -17.73 -29.21
C PRO A 63 -13.94 -17.46 -27.86
N ALA A 64 -13.16 -18.42 -27.34
CA ALA A 64 -12.29 -18.24 -26.18
C ALA A 64 -10.90 -17.68 -26.55
N ASP A 65 -10.58 -17.60 -27.85
CA ASP A 65 -9.38 -16.94 -28.36
C ASP A 65 -9.56 -15.43 -28.30
N ALA A 66 -8.98 -14.82 -27.27
CA ALA A 66 -9.12 -13.41 -26.99
C ALA A 66 -7.74 -12.75 -27.00
N PRO A 67 -7.11 -12.55 -28.18
CA PRO A 67 -5.77 -11.96 -28.29
C PRO A 67 -5.73 -10.53 -27.74
N HIS A 68 -6.87 -9.83 -27.73
CA HIS A 68 -7.01 -8.52 -27.11
C HIS A 68 -6.78 -8.53 -25.58
N LEU A 69 -6.96 -9.67 -24.90
CA LEU A 69 -6.65 -9.81 -23.47
C LEU A 69 -5.13 -9.84 -23.21
N LEU A 70 -4.30 -10.22 -24.20
CA LEU A 70 -2.84 -10.13 -24.05
C LEU A 70 -2.39 -8.68 -23.86
N ASN A 71 -3.04 -7.74 -24.54
CA ASN A 71 -2.81 -6.30 -24.34
C ASN A 71 -3.19 -5.83 -22.93
N LEU A 72 -4.07 -6.58 -22.26
CA LEU A 72 -4.54 -6.30 -20.91
C LEU A 72 -3.87 -7.17 -19.84
N HIS A 73 -2.90 -8.03 -20.20
CA HIS A 73 -2.23 -8.94 -19.25
C HIS A 73 -1.48 -8.18 -18.12
N LYS A 74 -1.18 -6.89 -18.33
CA LYS A 74 -0.61 -5.99 -17.32
C LYS A 74 -1.47 -4.75 -17.07
N ALA A 75 -2.70 -4.73 -17.57
CA ALA A 75 -3.60 -3.63 -17.27
C ALA A 75 -3.92 -3.68 -15.78
N GLN A 76 -3.65 -2.58 -15.10
CA GLN A 76 -4.17 -2.35 -13.76
C GLN A 76 -5.52 -1.67 -13.93
N MET A 77 -6.55 -2.25 -13.33
CA MET A 77 -7.82 -1.55 -13.18
C MET A 77 -7.54 -0.35 -12.28
N LEU A 78 -7.67 0.85 -12.83
CA LEU A 78 -7.80 2.05 -12.02
C LEU A 78 -9.23 2.00 -11.49
N GLU A 79 -9.41 1.66 -10.22
CA GLU A 79 -10.65 2.01 -9.54
C GLU A 79 -10.78 3.52 -9.68
N GLU A 80 -11.88 3.99 -10.29
CA GLU A 80 -12.23 5.41 -10.18
C GLU A 80 -12.24 5.71 -8.68
N GLU A 81 -11.50 6.74 -8.25
CA GLU A 81 -11.55 7.22 -6.87
C GLU A 81 -12.97 7.75 -6.64
N VAL A 82 -13.88 6.87 -6.26
CA VAL A 82 -15.24 7.24 -5.87
C VAL A 82 -15.07 8.11 -4.63
N TYR A 83 -15.35 9.40 -4.78
CA TYR A 83 -15.32 10.33 -3.66
C TYR A 83 -16.45 9.97 -2.71
N VAL A 84 -16.13 9.18 -1.68
CA VAL A 84 -17.09 8.82 -0.63
C VAL A 84 -17.25 10.04 0.27
N ASP A 85 -18.42 10.68 0.18
CA ASP A 85 -18.76 11.77 1.07
C ASP A 85 -18.96 11.25 2.50
N LYS A 86 -17.94 11.44 3.34
CA LYS A 86 -17.94 11.03 4.75
C LYS A 86 -18.98 11.76 5.60
N ALA A 87 -19.56 12.85 5.08
CA ALA A 87 -20.66 13.55 5.72
C ALA A 87 -22.03 12.94 5.37
N SER A 88 -22.09 12.00 4.42
CA SER A 88 -23.35 11.36 4.04
C SER A 88 -23.99 10.65 5.23
N PRO A 89 -25.32 10.82 5.45
CA PRO A 89 -26.02 10.16 6.54
C PRO A 89 -25.94 8.63 6.44
N GLU A 90 -25.89 8.08 5.22
CA GLU A 90 -25.74 6.64 4.97
C GLU A 90 -24.38 6.14 5.47
N TYR A 91 -23.30 6.85 5.10
CA TYR A 91 -21.95 6.55 5.55
C TYR A 91 -21.84 6.60 7.09
N LEU A 92 -22.43 7.62 7.73
CA LEU A 92 -22.40 7.77 9.18
C LEU A 92 -23.16 6.64 9.91
N LYS A 93 -24.24 6.11 9.31
CA LYS A 93 -24.97 4.95 9.84
C LYS A 93 -24.12 3.68 9.77
N GLU A 94 -23.45 3.43 8.65
CA GLU A 94 -22.53 2.30 8.50
C GLU A 94 -21.35 2.41 9.47
N HIS A 95 -20.80 3.62 9.60
CA HIS A 95 -19.73 3.92 10.55
C HIS A 95 -20.16 3.63 12.00
N ALA A 96 -21.39 4.00 12.40
CA ALA A 96 -21.92 3.68 13.72
C ALA A 96 -21.98 2.16 14.00
N GLN A 97 -22.35 1.36 12.99
CA GLN A 97 -22.35 -0.09 13.11
C GLN A 97 -20.92 -0.65 13.20
N TRP A 98 -20.00 -0.10 12.42
CA TRP A 98 -18.60 -0.46 12.46
C TRP A 98 -17.96 -0.16 13.83
N LEU A 99 -18.24 1.00 14.44
CA LEU A 99 -17.76 1.36 15.77
C LEU A 99 -18.20 0.34 16.84
N LYS A 100 -19.45 -0.15 16.76
CA LYS A 100 -19.96 -1.20 17.68
C LYS A 100 -19.25 -2.54 17.52
N LYS A 101 -18.73 -2.86 16.33
CA LYS A 101 -17.90 -4.04 16.10
C LYS A 101 -16.47 -3.79 16.60
N ALA A 102 -15.90 -2.65 16.25
CA ALA A 102 -14.55 -2.26 16.63
C ALA A 102 -14.35 -2.15 18.16
N SER A 103 -15.40 -1.79 18.91
CA SER A 103 -15.33 -1.77 20.38
C SER A 103 -15.21 -3.15 21.03
N LYS A 104 -15.62 -4.22 20.33
CA LYS A 104 -15.51 -5.60 20.80
C LYS A 104 -14.19 -6.27 20.41
N ASP A 105 -13.48 -5.71 19.42
CA ASP A 105 -12.22 -6.24 18.91
C ASP A 105 -11.03 -5.74 19.74
N PHE A 106 -10.76 -6.37 20.90
CA PHE A 106 -9.65 -6.00 21.79
C PHE A 106 -8.25 -6.24 21.22
N THR A 107 -8.13 -6.91 20.08
CA THR A 107 -6.86 -7.22 19.41
C THR A 107 -6.36 -6.06 18.54
N LYS A 108 -7.24 -5.13 18.14
CA LYS A 108 -6.88 -3.98 17.32
C LYS A 108 -6.12 -2.95 18.16
N ARG A 109 -4.93 -2.58 17.67
CA ARG A 109 -4.03 -1.58 18.30
C ARG A 109 -4.00 -0.25 17.56
N GLU A 110 -4.71 -0.16 16.45
CA GLU A 110 -4.78 1.06 15.66
C GLU A 110 -5.73 2.06 16.31
N PRO A 111 -5.44 3.37 16.23
CA PRO A 111 -6.32 4.40 16.73
C PRO A 111 -7.63 4.39 15.93
N ILE A 112 -8.76 4.37 16.64
CA ILE A 112 -10.09 4.36 16.06
C ILE A 112 -10.69 5.75 16.18
N THR A 113 -11.15 6.30 15.06
CA THR A 113 -11.77 7.62 14.98
C THR A 113 -13.29 7.47 14.85
N CYS A 114 -14.03 8.16 15.71
CA CYS A 114 -15.48 8.27 15.61
C CYS A 114 -15.83 9.52 14.79
N GLU A 115 -16.27 9.35 13.55
CA GLU A 115 -16.56 10.46 12.64
C GLU A 115 -17.85 11.21 13.01
N ILE A 116 -18.73 10.61 13.82
CA ILE A 116 -19.95 11.24 14.37
C ILE A 116 -19.63 12.25 15.47
N CYS A 117 -18.58 11.97 16.24
CA CYS A 117 -18.15 12.79 17.37
C CYS A 117 -16.87 13.58 17.10
N GLU A 118 -16.17 13.27 16.00
CA GLU A 118 -14.85 13.79 15.64
C GLU A 118 -13.79 13.54 16.73
N MET A 119 -13.90 12.40 17.41
CA MET A 119 -13.02 12.02 18.53
C MET A 119 -12.23 10.77 18.19
N THR A 120 -10.96 10.74 18.59
CA THR A 120 -10.03 9.63 18.32
C THR A 120 -9.67 8.90 19.60
N TRP A 121 -9.72 7.57 19.57
CA TRP A 121 -9.43 6.70 20.71
C TRP A 121 -8.30 5.73 20.38
N HIS A 122 -7.33 5.60 21.28
CA HIS A 122 -6.18 4.70 21.07
C HIS A 122 -6.42 3.26 21.53
N THR A 123 -7.53 3.00 22.22
CA THR A 123 -7.86 1.66 22.73
C THR A 123 -9.34 1.33 22.53
N PRO A 124 -9.67 0.06 22.23
CA PRO A 124 -11.06 -0.37 22.02
C PRO A 124 -11.90 -0.28 23.31
N GLN A 125 -11.28 -0.37 24.48
CA GLN A 125 -11.94 -0.21 25.79
C GLN A 125 -12.50 1.21 25.98
N LEU A 126 -11.71 2.24 25.64
CA LEU A 126 -12.15 3.63 25.70
C LEU A 126 -13.26 3.90 24.67
N LEU A 127 -13.16 3.25 23.50
CA LEU A 127 -14.22 3.32 22.50
C LEU A 127 -15.53 2.68 22.98
N ALA A 128 -15.47 1.55 23.68
CA ALA A 128 -16.67 0.91 24.24
C ALA A 128 -17.41 1.86 25.21
N ILE A 129 -16.67 2.48 26.12
CA ILE A 129 -17.21 3.49 27.05
C ILE A 129 -17.79 4.67 26.28
N HIS A 130 -17.09 5.14 25.24
CA HIS A 130 -17.56 6.24 24.40
C HIS A 130 -18.93 5.97 23.76
N ILE A 131 -19.13 4.77 23.20
CA ILE A 131 -20.38 4.40 22.50
C ILE A 131 -21.56 4.32 23.48
N GLU A 132 -21.30 4.01 24.74
CA GLU A 132 -22.31 3.98 25.81
C GLU A 132 -22.69 5.37 26.32
N THR A 133 -21.91 6.41 26.00
CA THR A 133 -22.22 7.77 26.47
C THR A 133 -23.51 8.32 25.84
N ARG A 134 -24.32 8.99 26.67
CA ARG A 134 -25.58 9.63 26.24
C ARG A 134 -25.39 10.55 25.03
N ARG A 135 -24.30 11.33 25.03
CA ARG A 135 -23.96 12.26 23.94
C ARG A 135 -23.75 11.57 22.60
N HIS A 136 -23.12 10.39 22.59
CA HIS A 136 -22.94 9.62 21.35
C HIS A 136 -24.28 9.05 20.89
N GLN A 137 -25.08 8.50 21.80
CA GLN A 137 -26.38 7.91 21.48
C GLN A 137 -27.37 8.92 20.90
N GLU A 138 -27.44 10.14 21.46
CA GLU A 138 -28.27 11.23 20.94
C GLU A 138 -27.89 11.58 19.49
N LYS A 139 -26.60 11.69 19.20
CA LYS A 139 -26.10 11.97 17.84
C LYS A 139 -26.44 10.84 16.88
N VAL A 140 -26.26 9.59 17.30
CA VAL A 140 -26.61 8.42 16.48
C VAL A 140 -28.11 8.38 16.22
N ALA A 141 -28.95 8.65 17.22
CA ALA A 141 -30.41 8.69 17.05
C ALA A 141 -30.84 9.78 16.07
N ALA A 142 -30.20 10.96 16.11
CA ALA A 142 -30.48 12.05 15.18
C ALA A 142 -30.17 11.70 13.71
N LEU A 143 -29.28 10.73 13.44
CA LEU A 143 -29.01 10.24 12.09
C LEU A 143 -30.15 9.39 11.51
N TYR A 144 -30.95 8.74 12.36
CA TYR A 144 -32.09 7.93 11.93
C TYR A 144 -33.39 8.74 11.80
N GLN A 145 -33.49 9.89 12.47
CA GLN A 145 -34.69 10.74 12.46
C GLN A 145 -34.78 11.70 11.27
N LYS A 146 -33.71 11.82 10.46
CA LYS A 146 -33.67 12.75 9.32
C LYS A 146 -34.37 12.23 8.04
N GLU A 147 -34.97 11.05 8.07
CA GLU A 147 -35.57 10.39 6.89
C GLU A 147 -37.08 10.68 6.69
N ASP A 148 -37.71 11.42 7.61
CA ASP A 148 -39.17 11.64 7.62
C ASP A 148 -39.62 13.03 7.06
N TYR A 149 -38.97 13.56 6.02
CA TYR A 149 -39.45 14.76 5.31
C TYR A 149 -39.21 14.71 3.81
#